data_AF-A0A430EHU2-F1
#
_entry.id   AF-A0A430EHU2-F1
#
_cell.length_a   1.000
_cell.length_b   1.000
_cell.length_c   1.000
_cell.angle_alpha   90.00
_cell.angle_beta   90.00
_cell.angle_gamma   90.00
#
_symmetry.space_group_name_H-M   'P 1'
#
loop_
_entity.id
_entity.type
_entity.pdbx_description
1 polymer ?
#
loop_
_entity_poly.entity_id
_entity_poly.type
_entity_poly.pdbx_seq_one_letter_code
_entity_poly.pdbx_strand_id
1 'polypeptide(L)'
;MWLIDRHSSGLGGARIPLPPTLQSALIRWYVGEGSRQDEDAGITLVQQARIGGKWLACDCLGVDCTPPVLTPAFLSEAETYYLRRLTSAKRPEHVATCPFFRDQVTNRITQTRNPLTPADPPVGYFEVLRPAPEKLAQRPDNDASDDRTRNASIPRLARLLWRLMNNASLHLVAPYSEDTAERTIGEEFRALTRAAAKIEVAPGIELGRVLWTHGDALHSRRALAGIRELGRRWPRGHAPQGFLALFAKAFQGSTIFPAGSEPIDVANRVQSPSVRDNSIHGPYLVIVVIGQYPEAHGYAPLRAYAQPIYSGVRFIPVESNFERAVLQAILRSRRVLARGGVDLALEKPIFDRLTPLGACRPDFLVEARSQATGEIRQLVIQAMPRNAGIGSTPATQRALEQIAPALPITPRDVEDDQVARLIAEALHRLN
;
A
#
# COMPACT_ATOMS: atom_id res chain seq x y z
N MET A 1 27.92 -18.58 -16.18
CA MET A 1 27.04 -17.94 -15.14
C MET A 1 26.93 -18.84 -13.91
N TRP A 2 26.63 -18.27 -12.73
CA TRP A 2 26.47 -19.03 -11.48
C TRP A 2 25.24 -18.61 -10.68
N LEU A 3 24.71 -19.50 -9.84
CA LEU A 3 23.85 -19.16 -8.72
C LEU A 3 24.72 -18.81 -7.52
N ILE A 4 24.39 -17.72 -6.84
CA ILE A 4 25.09 -17.19 -5.66
C ILE A 4 24.10 -16.86 -4.54
N ASP A 5 24.54 -16.85 -3.28
CA ASP A 5 23.70 -16.40 -2.16
C ASP A 5 23.39 -14.90 -2.22
N ARG A 6 22.14 -14.51 -1.86
CA ARG A 6 21.69 -13.11 -1.91
C ARG A 6 22.59 -12.15 -1.12
N HIS A 7 23.18 -12.60 -0.02
CA HIS A 7 24.01 -11.74 0.83
C HIS A 7 25.50 -11.80 0.50
N SER A 8 25.89 -12.57 -0.52
CA SER A 8 27.28 -12.68 -0.97
C SER A 8 27.67 -11.56 -1.94
N SER A 9 28.98 -11.30 -2.04
CA SER A 9 29.58 -10.50 -3.11
C SER A 9 29.57 -11.22 -4.47
N GLY A 10 29.16 -12.50 -4.49
CA GLY A 10 29.27 -13.36 -5.65
C GLY A 10 30.71 -13.81 -5.95
N LEU A 11 31.70 -13.45 -5.15
CA LEU A 11 33.09 -13.97 -5.21
C LEU A 11 33.28 -15.08 -4.16
N GLY A 12 34.00 -16.15 -4.52
CA GLY A 12 34.36 -17.24 -3.60
C GLY A 12 33.56 -18.55 -3.76
N GLY A 13 33.73 -19.47 -2.80
CA GLY A 13 33.48 -20.92 -2.96
C GLY A 13 32.04 -21.43 -2.95
N ALA A 14 31.02 -20.58 -2.81
CA ALA A 14 29.60 -21.00 -2.79
C ALA A 14 28.87 -20.80 -4.13
N ARG A 15 29.62 -20.68 -5.24
CA ARG A 15 29.06 -20.56 -6.59
C ARG A 15 28.58 -21.92 -7.09
N ILE A 16 27.32 -21.98 -7.52
CA ILE A 16 26.77 -23.16 -8.19
C ILE A 16 26.74 -22.84 -9.69
N PRO A 17 27.55 -23.51 -10.54
CA PRO A 17 27.56 -23.23 -11.97
C PRO A 17 26.21 -23.56 -12.60
N LEU A 18 25.72 -22.67 -13.45
CA LEU A 18 24.56 -23.00 -14.29
C LEU A 18 25.01 -23.97 -15.39
N PRO A 19 24.23 -25.02 -15.68
CA PRO A 19 24.46 -25.85 -16.86
C PRO A 19 24.57 -24.98 -18.13
N PRO A 20 25.55 -25.22 -19.03
CA PRO A 20 25.74 -24.39 -20.22
C PRO A 20 24.49 -24.28 -21.09
N THR A 21 23.73 -25.37 -21.23
CA THR A 21 22.46 -25.41 -21.96
C THR A 21 21.42 -24.47 -21.37
N LEU A 22 21.31 -24.44 -20.05
CA LEU A 22 20.38 -23.58 -19.31
C LEU A 22 20.79 -22.11 -19.37
N GLN A 23 22.10 -21.83 -19.31
CA GLN A 23 22.65 -20.49 -19.52
C GLN A 23 22.32 -19.97 -20.93
N SER A 24 22.59 -20.77 -21.96
CA SER A 24 22.29 -20.40 -23.34
C SER A 24 20.80 -20.20 -23.59
N ALA A 25 19.94 -21.07 -23.01
CA ALA A 25 18.49 -20.93 -23.09
C ALA A 25 18.02 -19.61 -22.47
N LEU A 26 18.48 -19.29 -21.25
CA LEU A 26 18.15 -18.04 -20.59
C LEU A 26 18.57 -16.81 -21.41
N ILE A 27 19.76 -16.84 -22.00
CA ILE A 27 20.28 -15.75 -22.83
C ILE A 27 19.46 -15.60 -24.11
N ARG A 28 19.22 -16.68 -24.87
CA ARG A 28 18.41 -16.66 -26.09
C ARG A 28 17.03 -16.10 -25.82
N TRP A 29 16.36 -16.62 -24.79
CA TRP A 29 15.06 -16.11 -24.38
C TRP A 29 15.12 -14.62 -24.05
N TYR A 30 16.08 -14.22 -23.21
CA TYR A 30 16.19 -12.83 -22.78
C TYR A 30 16.43 -11.87 -23.95
N VAL A 31 17.21 -12.24 -24.97
CA VAL A 31 17.44 -11.36 -26.13
C VAL A 31 16.32 -11.39 -27.17
N GLY A 32 15.27 -12.20 -26.98
CA GLY A 32 14.14 -12.32 -27.90
C GLY A 32 14.33 -13.36 -29.02
N GLU A 33 15.38 -14.18 -28.94
CA GLU A 33 15.72 -15.21 -29.93
C GLU A 33 15.37 -16.63 -29.43
N GLY A 34 14.72 -16.74 -28.27
CA GLY A 34 14.42 -18.01 -27.61
C GLY A 34 13.07 -18.61 -27.99
N SER A 35 13.00 -19.94 -27.90
CA SER A 35 11.77 -20.72 -28.01
C SER A 35 10.97 -20.75 -26.71
N ARG A 36 9.75 -21.28 -26.75
CA ARG A 36 8.95 -21.52 -25.53
C ARG A 36 9.64 -22.48 -24.55
N GLN A 37 10.41 -23.46 -25.05
CA GLN A 37 11.21 -24.33 -24.19
C GLN A 37 12.31 -23.56 -23.46
N ASP A 38 12.89 -22.54 -24.09
CA ASP A 38 13.88 -21.66 -23.46
C ASP A 38 13.24 -20.81 -22.36
N GLU A 39 12.00 -20.34 -22.57
CA GLU A 39 11.20 -19.65 -21.55
C GLU A 39 10.93 -20.57 -20.36
N ASP A 40 10.40 -21.78 -20.58
CA ASP A 40 10.06 -22.73 -19.52
C ASP A 40 11.29 -23.11 -18.67
N ALA A 41 12.43 -23.33 -19.33
CA ALA A 41 13.71 -23.57 -18.65
C ALA A 41 14.15 -22.35 -17.82
N GLY A 42 14.01 -21.14 -18.39
CA GLY A 42 14.28 -19.88 -17.71
C GLY A 42 13.38 -19.66 -16.49
N ILE A 43 12.07 -19.92 -16.61
CA ILE A 43 11.08 -19.84 -15.52
C ILE A 43 11.48 -20.78 -14.39
N THR A 44 11.78 -22.04 -14.73
CA THR A 44 12.20 -23.04 -13.76
C THR A 44 13.44 -22.58 -13.00
N LEU A 45 14.45 -22.08 -13.72
CA LEU A 45 15.66 -21.53 -13.12
C LEU A 45 15.36 -20.37 -12.16
N VAL A 46 14.56 -19.38 -12.57
CA VAL A 46 14.28 -18.22 -11.72
C VAL A 46 13.42 -18.58 -10.51
N GLN A 47 12.48 -19.51 -10.66
CA GLN A 47 11.68 -20.03 -9.54
C GLN A 47 12.58 -20.76 -8.55
N GLN A 48 13.44 -21.68 -9.01
CA GLN A 48 14.37 -22.41 -8.14
C GLN A 48 15.39 -21.48 -7.47
N ALA A 49 15.92 -20.50 -8.21
CA ALA A 49 16.80 -19.48 -7.63
C ALA A 49 16.09 -18.68 -6.53
N ARG A 50 14.82 -18.31 -6.73
CA ARG A 50 14.05 -17.62 -5.69
C ARG A 50 13.77 -18.52 -4.48
N ILE A 51 13.32 -19.75 -4.71
CA ILE A 51 13.05 -20.75 -3.67
C ILE A 51 14.31 -20.98 -2.82
N GLY A 52 15.46 -21.16 -3.46
CA GLY A 52 16.73 -21.42 -2.79
C GLY A 52 17.44 -20.18 -2.24
N GLY A 53 16.82 -18.99 -2.25
CA GLY A 53 17.48 -17.78 -1.76
C GLY A 53 18.75 -17.43 -2.54
N LYS A 54 18.75 -17.62 -3.86
CA LYS A 54 19.89 -17.37 -4.75
C LYS A 54 19.63 -16.23 -5.73
N TRP A 55 20.72 -15.66 -6.25
CA TRP A 55 20.78 -14.73 -7.37
C TRP A 55 21.67 -15.27 -8.49
N LEU A 56 21.61 -14.64 -9.66
CA LEU A 56 22.37 -15.03 -10.84
C LEU A 56 23.60 -14.12 -10.99
N ALA A 57 24.79 -14.69 -10.90
CA ALA A 57 26.06 -14.04 -11.18
C ALA A 57 26.46 -14.22 -12.65
N CYS A 58 26.70 -13.11 -13.33
CA CYS A 58 27.17 -13.10 -14.71
C CYS A 58 28.69 -13.27 -14.78
N ASP A 59 29.15 -14.04 -15.75
CA ASP A 59 30.54 -14.36 -16.03
C ASP A 59 31.19 -13.40 -17.05
N CYS A 60 30.50 -12.32 -17.43
CA CYS A 60 30.98 -11.43 -18.48
C CYS A 60 32.23 -10.61 -18.12
N LEU A 61 32.57 -10.50 -16.83
CA LEU A 61 33.84 -9.91 -16.34
C LEU A 61 34.93 -10.96 -16.10
N GLY A 62 34.67 -12.24 -16.40
CA GLY A 62 35.54 -13.35 -16.06
C GLY A 62 35.24 -13.97 -14.70
N VAL A 63 35.85 -15.12 -14.43
CA VAL A 63 35.59 -15.94 -13.25
C VAL A 63 36.18 -15.32 -11.98
N ASP A 64 37.32 -14.66 -12.08
CA ASP A 64 38.07 -14.15 -10.91
C ASP A 64 37.64 -12.75 -10.47
N CYS A 65 36.75 -12.11 -11.24
CA CYS A 65 36.23 -10.79 -10.96
C CYS A 65 34.95 -10.85 -10.11
N THR A 66 34.67 -9.75 -9.39
CA THR A 66 33.34 -9.54 -8.79
C THR A 66 32.29 -9.58 -9.92
N PRO A 67 31.32 -10.48 -9.90
CA PRO A 67 30.39 -10.62 -11.01
C PRO A 67 29.30 -9.53 -10.95
N PRO A 68 28.82 -9.05 -12.10
CA PRO A 68 27.55 -8.35 -12.17
C PRO A 68 26.41 -9.31 -11.78
N VAL A 69 25.41 -8.83 -11.05
CA VAL A 69 24.36 -9.69 -10.47
C VAL A 69 22.98 -9.34 -10.99
N LEU A 70 22.26 -10.38 -11.39
CA LEU A 70 20.85 -10.35 -11.77
C LEU A 70 20.02 -11.02 -10.66
N THR A 71 18.95 -10.36 -10.24
CA THR A 71 17.95 -10.96 -9.36
C THR A 71 16.65 -11.22 -10.13
N PRO A 72 16.06 -12.41 -10.03
CA PRO A 72 14.73 -12.62 -10.56
C PRO A 72 13.70 -11.87 -9.71
N ALA A 73 13.05 -10.89 -10.33
CA ALA A 73 11.99 -10.10 -9.75
C ALA A 73 10.64 -10.50 -10.37
N PHE A 74 9.55 -10.25 -9.65
CA PHE A 74 8.19 -10.49 -10.16
C PHE A 74 7.50 -9.14 -10.38
N LEU A 75 7.04 -8.90 -11.60
CA LEU A 75 6.24 -7.74 -11.94
C LEU A 75 4.77 -8.12 -11.87
N SER A 76 4.09 -7.72 -10.79
CA SER A 76 2.72 -8.16 -10.50
C SER A 76 1.68 -7.66 -11.49
N GLU A 77 1.90 -6.50 -12.13
CA GLU A 77 0.95 -5.93 -13.11
C GLU A 77 0.94 -6.68 -14.44
N ALA A 78 2.11 -7.17 -14.88
CA ALA A 78 2.28 -7.90 -16.14
C ALA A 78 2.35 -9.42 -15.95
N GLU A 79 2.12 -9.91 -14.73
CA GLU A 79 2.14 -11.33 -14.36
C GLU A 79 3.34 -12.11 -14.94
N THR A 80 4.55 -11.52 -14.84
CA THR A 80 5.76 -12.10 -15.44
C THR A 80 6.98 -11.95 -14.53
N TYR A 81 7.88 -12.93 -14.55
CA TYR A 81 9.22 -12.77 -13.99
C TYR A 81 10.04 -11.83 -14.87
N TYR A 82 10.98 -11.09 -14.29
CA TYR A 82 11.97 -10.35 -15.07
C TYR A 82 13.31 -10.37 -14.34
N LEU A 83 14.39 -10.28 -15.11
CA LEU A 83 15.74 -10.18 -14.55
C LEU A 83 16.07 -8.73 -14.25
N ARG A 84 16.23 -8.42 -12.96
CA ARG A 84 16.64 -7.09 -12.50
C ARG A 84 18.14 -7.05 -12.26
N ARG A 85 18.82 -6.08 -12.87
CA ARG A 85 20.22 -5.76 -12.57
C ARG A 85 20.35 -5.14 -11.18
N LEU A 86 21.28 -5.64 -10.38
CA LEU A 86 21.63 -5.09 -9.08
C LEU A 86 22.94 -4.30 -9.20
N THR A 87 22.82 -2.98 -9.22
CA THR A 87 23.94 -2.08 -9.46
C THR A 87 24.15 -1.20 -8.23
N SER A 88 25.40 -1.13 -7.76
CA SER A 88 25.78 -0.40 -6.53
C SER A 88 27.30 -0.25 -6.51
N ALA A 89 27.85 0.57 -5.60
CA ALA A 89 29.31 0.69 -5.44
C ALA A 89 30.04 -0.65 -5.20
N LYS A 90 29.34 -1.68 -4.69
CA LYS A 90 29.89 -3.03 -4.44
C LYS A 90 29.53 -4.05 -5.54
N ARG A 91 28.85 -3.64 -6.61
CA ARG A 91 28.38 -4.53 -7.69
C ARG A 91 28.70 -3.89 -9.05
N PRO A 92 29.65 -4.43 -9.81
CA PRO A 92 30.04 -3.85 -11.08
C PRO A 92 28.94 -4.00 -12.13
N GLU A 93 29.01 -3.15 -13.15
CA GLU A 93 28.18 -3.26 -14.34
C GLU A 93 28.65 -4.43 -15.23
N HIS A 94 27.74 -4.88 -16.11
CA HIS A 94 28.10 -5.79 -17.18
C HIS A 94 29.03 -5.09 -18.20
N VAL A 95 29.87 -5.84 -18.92
CA VAL A 95 30.59 -5.31 -20.09
C VAL A 95 29.62 -4.93 -21.20
N ALA A 96 29.96 -3.92 -22.02
CA ALA A 96 29.07 -3.37 -23.05
C ALA A 96 28.53 -4.42 -24.04
N THR A 97 29.31 -5.47 -24.32
CA THR A 97 28.95 -6.57 -25.21
C THR A 97 28.09 -7.66 -24.56
N CYS A 98 27.85 -7.59 -23.25
CA CYS A 98 27.06 -8.58 -22.54
C CYS A 98 25.57 -8.42 -22.89
N PRO A 99 24.82 -9.52 -23.15
CA PRO A 99 23.37 -9.46 -23.40
C PRO A 99 22.57 -8.74 -22.31
N PHE A 100 23.07 -8.75 -21.08
CA PHE A 100 22.46 -8.12 -19.92
C PHE A 100 22.93 -6.67 -19.68
N PHE A 101 23.82 -6.13 -20.50
CA PHE A 101 24.23 -4.73 -20.41
C PHE A 101 23.14 -3.78 -20.93
N ARG A 102 22.96 -2.65 -20.26
CA ARG A 102 22.17 -1.50 -20.75
C ARG A 102 22.72 -0.22 -20.12
N ASP A 103 22.71 0.88 -20.87
CA ASP A 103 23.10 2.19 -20.34
C ASP A 103 22.20 2.59 -19.16
N GLN A 104 22.83 3.02 -18.07
CA GLN A 104 22.09 3.64 -16.97
C GLN A 104 21.95 5.12 -17.26
N VAL A 105 20.73 5.54 -17.59
CA VAL A 105 20.36 6.95 -17.36
C VAL A 105 20.45 7.16 -15.85
N THR A 106 21.27 8.11 -15.42
CA THR A 106 21.59 8.45 -14.02
C THR A 106 20.36 9.03 -13.30
N ASN A 107 19.33 8.22 -13.08
CA ASN A 107 18.13 8.65 -12.41
C ASN A 107 18.31 8.53 -10.89
N ARG A 108 18.75 9.62 -10.27
CA ARG A 108 18.42 9.93 -8.87
C ARG A 108 16.90 9.99 -8.76
N ILE A 109 16.28 8.87 -8.39
CA ILE A 109 14.82 8.81 -8.19
C ILE A 109 14.50 9.48 -6.85
N THR A 110 14.22 10.77 -6.90
CA THR A 110 13.38 11.40 -5.88
C THR A 110 11.95 10.93 -6.16
N GLN A 111 11.35 10.18 -5.23
CA GLN A 111 9.94 9.80 -5.33
C GLN A 111 9.08 11.04 -5.03
N THR A 112 8.81 11.86 -6.04
CA THR A 112 7.75 12.86 -5.95
C THR A 112 6.43 12.15 -6.24
N ARG A 113 5.69 11.84 -5.16
CA ARG A 113 4.32 11.33 -5.27
C ARG A 113 3.49 12.41 -5.96
N ASN A 114 3.01 12.14 -7.18
CA ASN A 114 2.09 13.05 -7.84
C ASN A 114 0.74 12.96 -7.12
N PRO A 115 0.26 14.03 -6.46
CA PRO A 115 -1.03 14.04 -5.77
C PRO A 115 -2.23 13.83 -6.72
N LEU A 116 -2.01 13.90 -8.04
CA LEU A 116 -3.04 13.86 -9.07
C LEU A 116 -3.35 12.46 -9.62
N THR A 117 -2.70 11.38 -9.14
CA THR A 117 -3.05 10.02 -9.60
C THR A 117 -4.34 9.57 -8.90
N PRO A 118 -5.44 9.31 -9.65
CA PRO A 118 -6.72 9.04 -9.01
C PRO A 118 -6.70 7.80 -8.13
N ALA A 119 -7.35 7.88 -6.97
CA ALA A 119 -7.53 6.77 -6.06
C ALA A 119 -8.89 6.09 -6.27
N ASP A 120 -8.96 5.14 -7.20
CA ASP A 120 -10.18 4.37 -7.43
C ASP A 120 -10.30 3.14 -6.49
N PRO A 121 -11.53 2.77 -6.09
CA PRO A 121 -11.77 1.53 -5.37
C PRO A 121 -11.27 0.31 -6.15
N PRO A 122 -10.49 -0.58 -5.53
CA PRO A 122 -10.03 -1.79 -6.19
C PRO A 122 -11.19 -2.74 -6.49
N VAL A 123 -11.42 -3.03 -7.78
CA VAL A 123 -12.35 -4.07 -8.26
C VAL A 123 -11.78 -5.49 -8.06
N GLY A 124 -12.67 -6.48 -8.12
CA GLY A 124 -12.32 -7.91 -8.04
C GLY A 124 -12.10 -8.41 -6.61
N TYR A 125 -11.32 -9.49 -6.50
CA TYR A 125 -11.02 -10.15 -5.23
C TYR A 125 -10.07 -9.33 -4.35
N PHE A 126 -10.14 -9.56 -3.03
CA PHE A 126 -9.21 -9.04 -2.03
C PHE A 126 -7.86 -9.78 -2.09
N GLU A 127 -7.21 -9.76 -3.25
CA GLU A 127 -5.98 -10.50 -3.50
C GLU A 127 -4.79 -9.58 -3.75
N VAL A 128 -3.64 -10.01 -3.24
CA VAL A 128 -2.33 -9.37 -3.40
C VAL A 128 -1.35 -10.33 -4.04
N LEU A 129 -1.43 -11.60 -3.66
CA LEU A 129 -0.57 -12.65 -4.19
C LEU A 129 -1.27 -13.30 -5.37
N ARG A 130 -0.58 -13.35 -6.49
CA ARG A 130 -0.90 -14.19 -7.64
C ARG A 130 -0.09 -15.49 -7.55
N PRO A 131 -0.55 -16.57 -8.19
CA PRO A 131 0.30 -17.74 -8.43
C PRO A 131 1.64 -17.32 -9.03
N ALA A 132 2.66 -18.16 -8.85
CA ALA A 132 3.94 -17.94 -9.53
C ALA A 132 3.66 -17.83 -11.04
N PRO A 133 4.14 -16.76 -11.70
CA PRO A 133 3.86 -16.60 -13.12
C PRO A 133 4.48 -17.72 -13.93
N GLU A 134 3.79 -18.08 -15.00
CA GLU A 134 4.22 -19.04 -16.02
C GLU A 134 4.96 -18.34 -17.17
N LYS A 135 5.44 -17.10 -16.94
CA LYS A 135 6.08 -16.27 -17.97
C LYS A 135 7.36 -15.64 -17.46
N LEU A 136 8.33 -15.46 -18.36
CA LEU A 136 9.56 -14.74 -18.11
C LEU A 136 9.71 -13.63 -19.16
N ALA A 137 9.86 -12.39 -18.73
CA ALA A 137 10.05 -11.25 -19.61
C ALA A 137 11.39 -11.33 -20.37
N GLN A 138 11.32 -10.94 -21.64
CA GLN A 138 12.50 -10.69 -22.47
C GLN A 138 13.10 -9.32 -22.12
N ARG A 139 14.24 -8.98 -22.74
CA ARG A 139 14.87 -7.67 -22.63
C ARG A 139 13.87 -6.61 -23.09
N PRO A 140 13.66 -5.52 -22.32
CA PRO A 140 12.79 -4.44 -22.77
C PRO A 140 13.33 -3.77 -24.06
N ASP A 141 12.47 -3.09 -24.81
CA ASP A 141 12.88 -2.34 -26.01
C ASP A 141 13.76 -1.13 -25.65
N ASN A 142 14.58 -0.66 -26.61
CA ASN A 142 15.53 0.44 -26.41
C ASN A 142 14.84 1.81 -26.26
N ASP A 143 13.61 1.97 -26.75
CA ASP A 143 12.81 3.20 -26.65
C ASP A 143 12.01 3.32 -25.34
N ALA A 144 12.06 2.29 -24.49
CA ALA A 144 11.62 2.44 -23.11
C ALA A 144 12.67 3.25 -22.36
N SER A 145 12.59 4.58 -22.52
CA SER A 145 13.10 5.54 -21.55
C SER A 145 12.94 4.92 -20.16
N ASP A 146 14.05 4.70 -19.44
CA ASP A 146 14.05 4.28 -18.03
C ASP A 146 13.59 5.48 -17.20
N ASP A 147 12.41 6.03 -17.55
CA ASP A 147 11.67 7.09 -16.91
C ASP A 147 11.20 6.53 -15.56
N ARG A 148 12.18 6.41 -14.68
CA ARG A 148 12.06 5.94 -13.31
C ARG A 148 11.44 6.96 -12.40
N THR A 149 10.82 7.99 -12.98
CA THR A 149 9.71 8.69 -12.39
C THR A 149 8.60 7.66 -12.18
N ARG A 150 8.74 6.84 -11.13
CA ARG A 150 7.62 6.12 -10.54
C ARG A 150 6.64 7.22 -10.15
N ASN A 151 5.71 7.53 -11.03
CA ASN A 151 4.44 8.10 -10.67
C ASN A 151 3.95 7.22 -9.52
N ALA A 152 4.02 7.74 -8.30
CA ALA A 152 3.89 6.93 -7.10
C ALA A 152 2.42 6.54 -6.93
N SER A 153 2.00 5.55 -7.71
CA SER A 153 0.67 4.95 -7.62
C SER A 153 0.48 4.35 -6.24
N ILE A 154 -0.74 4.45 -5.74
CA ILE A 154 -1.08 3.99 -4.40
C ILE A 154 -0.94 2.47 -4.37
N PRO A 155 -0.13 1.90 -3.45
CA PRO A 155 0.13 0.47 -3.42
C PRO A 155 -1.16 -0.36 -3.38
N ARG A 156 -1.21 -1.49 -4.09
CA ARG A 156 -2.38 -2.38 -4.11
C ARG A 156 -2.87 -2.73 -2.70
N LEU A 157 -1.95 -3.06 -1.80
CA LEU A 157 -2.27 -3.41 -0.41
C LEU A 157 -2.90 -2.22 0.35
N ALA A 158 -2.50 -0.99 0.06
CA ALA A 158 -3.13 0.22 0.59
C ALA A 158 -4.56 0.37 0.10
N ARG A 159 -4.78 0.28 -1.23
CA ARG A 159 -6.12 0.36 -1.83
C ARG A 159 -7.07 -0.71 -1.29
N LEU A 160 -6.56 -1.93 -1.05
CA LEU A 160 -7.35 -3.01 -0.44
C LEU A 160 -7.74 -2.68 1.00
N LEU A 161 -6.79 -2.21 1.83
CA LEU A 161 -7.13 -1.74 3.18
C LEU A 161 -8.19 -0.64 3.14
N TRP A 162 -8.03 0.33 2.26
CA TRP A 162 -8.99 1.42 2.05
C TRP A 162 -10.38 0.91 1.66
N ARG A 163 -10.47 -0.08 0.77
CA ARG A 163 -11.74 -0.74 0.43
C ARG A 163 -12.38 -1.41 1.65
N LEU A 164 -11.58 -2.08 2.48
CA LEU A 164 -12.08 -2.71 3.70
C LEU A 164 -12.59 -1.67 4.70
N MET A 165 -11.84 -0.58 4.90
CA MET A 165 -12.25 0.55 5.76
C MET A 165 -13.51 1.25 5.23
N ASN A 166 -13.64 1.37 3.91
CA ASN A 166 -14.82 1.91 3.25
C ASN A 166 -16.05 1.02 3.51
N ASN A 167 -15.94 -0.28 3.26
CA ASN A 167 -17.01 -1.26 3.48
C ASN A 167 -17.37 -1.43 4.97
N ALA A 168 -16.44 -1.11 5.87
CA ALA A 168 -16.66 -1.09 7.31
C ALA A 168 -17.15 0.28 7.84
N SER A 169 -17.32 1.28 6.95
CA SER A 169 -17.76 2.64 7.29
C SER A 169 -16.89 3.35 8.34
N LEU A 170 -15.60 3.01 8.42
CA LEU A 170 -14.68 3.57 9.44
C LEU A 170 -14.24 5.00 9.16
N HIS A 171 -14.53 5.49 7.95
CA HIS A 171 -14.29 6.85 7.51
C HIS A 171 -15.48 7.77 7.77
N LEU A 172 -16.56 7.23 8.33
CA LEU A 172 -17.77 7.98 8.66
C LEU A 172 -17.86 8.20 10.16
N VAL A 173 -18.41 9.35 10.50
CA VAL A 173 -18.74 9.75 11.85
C VAL A 173 -20.20 10.20 11.81
N ALA A 174 -21.04 9.45 12.51
CA ALA A 174 -22.47 9.75 12.65
C ALA A 174 -22.69 11.16 13.26
N PRO A 175 -23.89 11.73 13.18
CA PRO A 175 -24.23 12.95 13.92
C PRO A 175 -23.95 12.84 15.42
N TYR A 176 -23.68 13.95 16.11
CA TYR A 176 -23.34 13.96 17.55
C TYR A 176 -24.47 13.38 18.41
N SER A 177 -25.72 13.61 18.03
CA SER A 177 -26.89 13.05 18.73
C SER A 177 -26.99 11.52 18.66
N GLU A 178 -26.39 10.91 17.63
CA GLU A 178 -26.44 9.46 17.35
C GLU A 178 -25.14 8.75 17.76
N ASP A 179 -24.06 9.48 17.99
CA ASP A 179 -22.71 8.97 18.32
C ASP A 179 -22.49 8.93 19.85
N THR A 180 -23.42 8.30 20.57
CA THR A 180 -23.53 8.34 22.05
C THR A 180 -22.84 7.19 22.79
N ALA A 181 -22.47 6.11 22.10
CA ALA A 181 -21.76 4.99 22.69
C ALA A 181 -20.25 5.28 22.83
N GLU A 182 -19.65 4.81 23.94
CA GLU A 182 -18.20 4.84 24.11
C GLU A 182 -17.54 3.92 23.09
N ARG A 183 -16.85 4.51 22.11
CA ARG A 183 -16.19 3.73 21.06
C ARG A 183 -14.97 3.01 21.59
N THR A 184 -14.85 1.74 21.24
CA THR A 184 -13.69 0.92 21.62
C THR A 184 -12.92 0.43 20.40
N ILE A 185 -11.62 0.16 20.59
CA ILE A 185 -10.80 -0.50 19.55
C ILE A 185 -11.40 -1.82 19.07
N GLY A 186 -12.07 -2.55 19.97
CA GLY A 186 -12.76 -3.80 19.65
C GLY A 186 -13.95 -3.60 18.71
N GLU A 187 -14.66 -2.47 18.78
CA GLU A 187 -15.77 -2.16 17.87
C GLU A 187 -15.29 -1.89 16.45
N GLU A 188 -14.20 -1.15 16.32
CA GLU A 188 -13.58 -0.84 15.03
C GLU A 188 -13.10 -2.13 14.34
N PHE A 189 -12.48 -3.06 15.09
CA PHE A 189 -12.13 -4.38 14.55
C PHE A 189 -13.33 -5.29 14.27
N ARG A 190 -14.39 -5.21 15.08
CA ARG A 190 -15.65 -5.92 14.79
C ARG A 190 -16.27 -5.41 13.49
N ALA A 191 -16.24 -4.11 13.23
CA ALA A 191 -16.70 -3.52 11.97
C ALA A 191 -15.87 -4.01 10.77
N LEU A 192 -14.54 -4.02 10.88
CA LEU A 192 -13.66 -4.61 9.85
C LEU A 192 -14.00 -6.08 9.59
N THR A 193 -14.20 -6.88 10.64
CA THR A 193 -14.49 -8.32 10.51
C THR A 193 -15.83 -8.56 9.82
N ARG A 194 -16.88 -7.79 10.18
CA ARG A 194 -18.19 -7.85 9.52
C ARG A 194 -18.13 -7.47 8.05
N ALA A 195 -17.34 -6.46 7.70
CA ALA A 195 -17.12 -6.07 6.31
C ALA A 195 -16.35 -7.15 5.53
N ALA A 196 -15.31 -7.72 6.13
CA ALA A 196 -14.51 -8.78 5.55
C ALA A 196 -15.31 -10.05 5.23
N ALA A 197 -16.33 -10.38 6.03
CA ALA A 197 -17.21 -11.52 5.76
C ALA A 197 -18.02 -11.39 4.45
N LYS A 198 -18.12 -10.17 3.88
CA LYS A 198 -18.87 -9.88 2.64
C LYS A 198 -17.97 -9.67 1.42
N ILE A 199 -16.65 -9.83 1.57
CA ILE A 199 -15.67 -9.59 0.51
C ILE A 199 -14.99 -10.92 0.21
N GLU A 200 -14.89 -11.30 -1.05
CA GLU A 200 -14.15 -12.51 -1.43
C GLU A 200 -12.65 -12.22 -1.63
N VAL A 201 -11.79 -13.10 -1.09
CA VAL A 201 -10.34 -13.12 -1.33
C VAL A 201 -9.99 -13.94 -2.58
N ALA A 202 -10.84 -14.91 -2.91
CA ALA A 202 -10.79 -15.76 -4.09
C ALA A 202 -12.23 -16.28 -4.34
N PRO A 203 -12.56 -16.82 -5.53
CA PRO A 203 -13.91 -17.32 -5.81
C PRO A 203 -14.42 -18.28 -4.72
N GLY A 204 -15.54 -17.94 -4.06
CA GLY A 204 -16.15 -18.78 -3.02
C GLY A 204 -15.38 -18.82 -1.68
N ILE A 205 -14.39 -17.95 -1.48
CA ILE A 205 -13.66 -17.82 -0.21
C ILE A 205 -13.79 -16.38 0.28
N GLU A 206 -14.52 -16.20 1.39
CA GLU A 206 -14.69 -14.90 2.03
C GLU A 206 -13.42 -14.51 2.81
N LEU A 207 -13.04 -13.24 2.71
CA LEU A 207 -11.90 -12.63 3.40
C LEU A 207 -11.99 -12.85 4.91
N GLY A 208 -13.20 -12.81 5.49
CA GLY A 208 -13.44 -13.09 6.91
C GLY A 208 -12.92 -14.45 7.40
N ARG A 209 -12.74 -15.44 6.51
CA ARG A 209 -12.16 -16.75 6.87
C ARG A 209 -10.64 -16.75 6.98
N VAL A 210 -9.99 -15.75 6.36
CA VAL A 210 -8.53 -15.62 6.30
C VAL A 210 -8.05 -14.25 6.77
N LEU A 211 -8.88 -13.50 7.51
CA LEU A 211 -8.52 -12.23 8.12
C LEU A 211 -8.51 -12.40 9.64
N TRP A 212 -7.39 -12.06 10.26
CA TRP A 212 -7.25 -12.03 11.72
C TRP A 212 -6.95 -10.61 12.18
N THR A 213 -7.50 -10.22 13.33
CA THR A 213 -7.40 -8.85 13.87
C THR A 213 -6.45 -8.72 15.06
N HIS A 214 -5.70 -9.79 15.38
CA HIS A 214 -4.78 -9.82 16.51
C HIS A 214 -3.50 -10.59 16.20
N GLY A 215 -2.36 -10.09 16.69
CA GLY A 215 -1.04 -10.64 16.40
C GLY A 215 -0.86 -12.08 16.91
N ASP A 216 -1.53 -12.44 18.00
CA ASP A 216 -1.50 -13.79 18.56
C ASP A 216 -1.95 -14.86 17.58
N ALA A 217 -2.80 -14.52 16.59
CA ALA A 217 -3.17 -15.46 15.53
C ALA A 217 -1.95 -15.95 14.74
N LEU A 218 -0.95 -15.09 14.55
CA LEU A 218 0.30 -15.43 13.89
C LEU A 218 1.24 -16.17 14.83
N HIS A 219 1.45 -15.66 16.04
CA HIS A 219 2.40 -16.21 17.03
C HIS A 219 2.01 -17.63 17.48
N SER A 220 0.72 -17.88 17.67
CA SER A 220 0.17 -19.22 17.94
C SER A 220 0.10 -20.13 16.70
N ARG A 221 0.55 -19.67 15.54
CA ARG A 221 0.46 -20.34 14.23
C ARG A 221 -0.97 -20.64 13.73
N ARG A 222 -2.00 -20.17 14.43
CA ARG A 222 -3.42 -20.36 14.07
C ARG A 222 -3.73 -19.81 12.67
N ALA A 223 -3.22 -18.63 12.35
CA ALA A 223 -3.38 -18.02 11.02
C ALA A 223 -2.75 -18.89 9.94
N LEU A 224 -1.51 -19.35 10.16
CA LEU A 224 -0.79 -20.19 9.19
C LEU A 224 -1.49 -21.53 8.96
N ALA A 225 -1.99 -22.15 10.03
CA ALA A 225 -2.77 -23.38 9.96
C ALA A 225 -4.10 -23.19 9.20
N GLY A 226 -4.82 -22.09 9.47
CA GLY A 226 -6.07 -21.75 8.80
C GLY A 226 -5.88 -21.55 7.29
N ILE A 227 -4.85 -20.81 6.88
CA ILE A 227 -4.52 -20.64 5.44
C ILE A 227 -4.14 -21.98 4.82
N ARG A 228 -3.35 -22.82 5.50
CA ARG A 228 -2.94 -24.12 4.99
C ARG A 228 -4.13 -25.05 4.73
N GLU A 229 -5.09 -25.10 5.66
CA GLU A 229 -6.28 -25.94 5.52
C GLU A 229 -7.18 -25.46 4.37
N LEU A 230 -7.45 -24.15 4.29
CA LEU A 230 -8.22 -23.58 3.17
C LEU A 230 -7.47 -23.70 1.84
N GLY A 231 -6.14 -23.63 1.87
CA GLY A 231 -5.26 -23.74 0.71
C GLY A 231 -5.44 -25.03 -0.08
N ARG A 232 -5.89 -26.13 0.57
CA ARG A 232 -6.18 -27.41 -0.08
C ARG A 232 -7.35 -27.33 -1.08
N ARG A 233 -8.25 -26.36 -0.88
CA ARG A 233 -9.46 -26.14 -1.68
C ARG A 233 -9.43 -24.79 -2.39
N TRP A 234 -8.25 -24.16 -2.47
CA TRP A 234 -8.14 -22.84 -3.07
C TRP A 234 -8.44 -22.89 -4.58
N PRO A 235 -9.23 -21.96 -5.13
CA PRO A 235 -9.55 -21.94 -6.55
C PRO A 235 -8.30 -21.87 -7.44
N ARG A 236 -8.35 -22.55 -8.59
CA ARG A 236 -7.30 -22.46 -9.62
C ARG A 236 -7.14 -21.02 -10.11
N GLY A 237 -5.92 -20.62 -10.45
CA GLY A 237 -5.59 -19.25 -10.86
C GLY A 237 -5.42 -18.26 -9.71
N HIS A 238 -5.66 -18.67 -8.46
CA HIS A 238 -5.43 -17.85 -7.27
C HIS A 238 -4.40 -18.49 -6.34
N ALA A 239 -3.63 -17.65 -5.63
CA ALA A 239 -2.69 -18.13 -4.62
C ALA A 239 -3.34 -18.10 -3.22
N PRO A 240 -3.20 -19.19 -2.42
CA PRO A 240 -3.58 -19.18 -1.01
C PRO A 240 -2.89 -18.05 -0.26
N GLN A 241 -3.70 -17.20 0.37
CA GLN A 241 -3.22 -16.04 1.10
C GLN A 241 -4.16 -15.72 2.27
N GLY A 242 -3.61 -15.06 3.28
CA GLY A 242 -4.38 -14.54 4.40
C GLY A 242 -3.87 -13.18 4.83
N PHE A 243 -4.55 -12.57 5.78
CA PHE A 243 -4.31 -11.19 6.16
C PHE A 243 -4.37 -11.01 7.68
N LEU A 244 -3.52 -10.12 8.19
CA LEU A 244 -3.66 -9.57 9.54
C LEU A 244 -4.03 -8.09 9.42
N ALA A 245 -5.04 -7.66 10.17
CA ALA A 245 -5.32 -6.24 10.42
C ALA A 245 -4.93 -5.94 11.87
N LEU A 246 -4.01 -5.02 12.09
CA LEU A 246 -3.40 -4.77 13.40
C LEU A 246 -3.42 -3.29 13.73
N PHE A 247 -3.65 -2.97 15.00
CA PHE A 247 -3.44 -1.63 15.51
C PHE A 247 -1.99 -1.56 16.00
N ALA A 248 -1.20 -0.67 15.41
CA ALA A 248 0.22 -0.53 15.73
C ALA A 248 0.54 0.87 16.20
N LYS A 249 1.41 0.95 17.21
CA LYS A 249 1.93 2.24 17.71
C LYS A 249 3.05 2.76 16.80
N ALA A 250 3.83 1.84 16.24
CA ALA A 250 4.97 2.14 15.38
C ALA A 250 5.29 0.96 14.44
N PHE A 251 6.15 1.23 13.47
CA PHE A 251 6.85 0.21 12.69
C PHE A 251 8.27 0.71 12.41
N GLN A 252 9.22 -0.20 12.21
CA GLN A 252 10.61 0.12 11.85
C GLN A 252 11.09 -0.85 10.77
N GLY A 253 11.33 -0.32 9.56
CA GLY A 253 11.78 -1.13 8.42
C GLY A 253 10.78 -2.23 8.03
N SER A 254 11.10 -3.47 8.39
CA SER A 254 10.30 -4.67 8.16
C SER A 254 9.53 -5.16 9.39
N THR A 255 9.69 -4.48 10.53
CA THR A 255 9.09 -4.90 11.81
C THR A 255 7.93 -3.99 12.18
N ILE A 256 6.81 -4.59 12.57
CA ILE A 256 5.63 -3.91 13.09
C ILE A 256 5.62 -4.06 14.61
N PHE A 257 5.20 -3.02 15.34
CA PHE A 257 5.01 -3.04 16.79
C PHE A 257 3.52 -2.86 17.13
N PRO A 258 2.72 -3.95 17.12
CA PRO A 258 1.31 -3.91 17.44
C PRO A 258 1.08 -3.54 18.91
N ALA A 259 -0.06 -2.92 19.22
CA ALA A 259 -0.48 -2.85 20.62
C ALA A 259 -1.08 -4.19 21.04
N GLY A 260 -0.57 -4.76 22.13
CA GLY A 260 -1.12 -5.97 22.74
C GLY A 260 -0.64 -7.30 22.14
N SER A 261 0.43 -7.31 21.34
CA SER A 261 1.10 -8.56 20.94
C SER A 261 2.60 -8.33 20.73
N GLU A 262 3.37 -9.42 20.63
CA GLU A 262 4.79 -9.34 20.26
C GLU A 262 5.00 -8.74 18.85
N PRO A 263 6.18 -8.16 18.57
CA PRO A 263 6.53 -7.62 17.25
C PRO A 263 6.35 -8.63 16.12
N ILE A 264 6.05 -8.14 14.92
CA ILE A 264 5.83 -8.97 13.74
C ILE A 264 6.76 -8.53 12.63
N ASP A 265 7.63 -9.44 12.20
CA ASP A 265 8.51 -9.25 11.05
C ASP A 265 7.83 -9.67 9.75
N VAL A 266 7.99 -8.85 8.71
CA VAL A 266 7.62 -9.20 7.34
C VAL A 266 8.86 -9.43 6.49
N ALA A 267 8.79 -10.39 5.55
CA ALA A 267 9.94 -10.75 4.71
C ALA A 267 10.49 -9.59 3.86
N ASN A 268 9.65 -8.61 3.52
CA ASN A 268 10.06 -7.45 2.73
C ASN A 268 10.10 -6.16 3.57
N ARG A 269 9.13 -5.27 3.36
CA ARG A 269 9.07 -3.98 4.04
C ARG A 269 7.64 -3.63 4.43
N VAL A 270 7.50 -2.82 5.46
CA VAL A 270 6.27 -2.09 5.74
C VAL A 270 6.25 -0.84 4.85
N GLN A 271 5.19 -0.67 4.07
CA GLN A 271 4.95 0.54 3.29
C GLN A 271 4.03 1.49 4.07
N SER A 272 4.21 2.79 3.92
CA SER A 272 3.40 3.83 4.56
C SER A 272 3.35 5.06 3.64
N PRO A 273 2.31 5.91 3.71
CA PRO A 273 2.32 7.21 3.05
C PRO A 273 3.41 8.15 3.61
N SER A 274 3.99 7.84 4.77
CA SER A 274 5.14 8.56 5.31
C SER A 274 6.38 8.42 4.42
N VAL A 275 6.96 9.55 4.02
CA VAL A 275 8.23 9.63 3.28
C VAL A 275 9.28 10.36 4.12
N ARG A 276 10.56 10.31 3.74
CA ARG A 276 11.65 10.91 4.54
C ARG A 276 11.39 12.37 4.92
N ASP A 277 10.84 13.14 4.00
CA ASP A 277 10.59 14.58 4.18
C ASP A 277 9.18 14.89 4.70
N ASN A 278 8.34 13.87 4.93
CA ASN A 278 6.99 14.01 5.47
C ASN A 278 6.62 12.77 6.31
N SER A 279 7.09 12.76 7.55
CA SER A 279 6.80 11.70 8.53
C SER A 279 5.42 11.89 9.15
N ILE A 280 4.54 10.92 8.98
CA ILE A 280 3.21 10.90 9.59
C ILE A 280 3.29 9.94 10.77
N HIS A 281 3.18 10.48 11.98
CA HIS A 281 3.28 9.68 13.19
C HIS A 281 2.05 8.78 13.35
N GLY A 282 2.19 7.73 14.15
CA GLY A 282 1.09 6.83 14.48
C GLY A 282 -0.02 7.51 15.29
N PRO A 283 -1.06 6.75 15.67
CA PRO A 283 -1.16 5.30 15.50
C PRO A 283 -1.46 4.88 14.05
N TYR A 284 -1.30 3.59 13.78
CA TYR A 284 -1.50 2.99 12.46
C TYR A 284 -2.50 1.84 12.51
N LEU A 285 -3.35 1.76 11.47
CA LEU A 285 -4.01 0.51 11.09
C LEU A 285 -3.11 -0.16 10.05
N VAL A 286 -2.56 -1.32 10.40
CA VAL A 286 -1.61 -2.06 9.56
C VAL A 286 -2.31 -3.27 8.96
N ILE A 287 -2.24 -3.43 7.64
CA ILE A 287 -2.60 -4.68 6.99
C ILE A 287 -1.34 -5.44 6.58
N VAL A 288 -1.28 -6.73 6.89
CA VAL A 288 -0.18 -7.63 6.53
C VAL A 288 -0.74 -8.71 5.63
N VAL A 289 -0.07 -9.00 4.52
CA VAL A 289 -0.37 -10.18 3.70
C VAL A 289 0.52 -11.35 4.10
N ILE A 290 -0.10 -12.50 4.32
CA ILE A 290 0.53 -13.78 4.60
C ILE A 290 0.37 -14.66 3.36
N GLY A 291 1.45 -15.30 2.94
CA GLY A 291 1.45 -16.21 1.81
C GLY A 291 2.60 -17.19 1.86
N GLN A 292 2.68 -18.06 0.86
CA GLN A 292 3.78 -19.01 0.77
C GLN A 292 5.12 -18.26 0.63
N TYR A 293 6.06 -18.63 1.48
CA TYR A 293 7.42 -18.12 1.51
C TYR A 293 8.39 -19.31 1.52
N PRO A 294 9.11 -19.55 0.42
CA PRO A 294 10.02 -20.69 0.30
C PRO A 294 11.02 -20.78 1.45
N GLU A 295 11.60 -19.65 1.85
CA GLU A 295 12.62 -19.58 2.89
C GLU A 295 12.08 -19.96 4.29
N ALA A 296 10.77 -19.77 4.54
CA ALA A 296 10.11 -20.18 5.79
C ALA A 296 9.46 -21.57 5.74
N HIS A 297 9.67 -22.33 4.66
CA HIS A 297 9.10 -23.68 4.49
C HIS A 297 7.57 -23.72 4.73
N GLY A 298 6.85 -22.72 4.24
CA GLY A 298 5.40 -22.62 4.46
C GLY A 298 4.85 -21.23 4.27
N TYR A 299 3.85 -20.86 5.09
CA TYR A 299 3.25 -19.53 5.06
C TYR A 299 4.00 -18.59 6.00
N ALA A 300 4.24 -17.36 5.55
CA ALA A 300 4.87 -16.32 6.36
C ALA A 300 4.30 -14.92 6.03
N PRO A 301 4.43 -13.94 6.94
CA PRO A 301 4.15 -12.54 6.64
C PRO A 301 5.11 -12.01 5.58
N LEU A 302 4.59 -11.55 4.44
CA LEU A 302 5.43 -11.18 3.29
C LEU A 302 5.64 -9.68 3.17
N ARG A 303 4.56 -8.90 3.31
CA ARG A 303 4.52 -7.45 3.09
C ARG A 303 3.46 -6.85 4.00
N ALA A 304 3.63 -5.58 4.34
CA ALA A 304 2.62 -4.84 5.09
C ALA A 304 2.45 -3.42 4.57
N TYR A 305 1.28 -2.86 4.83
CA TYR A 305 0.99 -1.44 4.64
C TYR A 305 0.45 -0.86 5.95
N ALA A 306 1.08 0.21 6.44
CA ALA A 306 0.69 0.95 7.63
C ALA A 306 -0.03 2.24 7.22
N GLN A 307 -1.34 2.27 7.42
CA GLN A 307 -2.16 3.47 7.23
C GLN A 307 -2.16 4.28 8.53
N PRO A 308 -1.67 5.53 8.55
CA PRO A 308 -1.89 6.42 9.67
C PRO A 308 -3.38 6.63 9.89
N ILE A 309 -3.81 6.57 11.15
CA ILE A 309 -5.19 6.78 11.54
C ILE A 309 -5.30 7.89 12.59
N TYR A 310 -6.53 8.30 12.88
CA TYR A 310 -6.83 9.25 13.94
C TYR A 310 -6.48 8.71 15.33
N SER A 311 -7.11 7.60 15.74
CA SER A 311 -6.89 7.03 17.07
C SER A 311 -7.27 5.55 17.17
N GLY A 312 -6.97 4.91 18.31
CA GLY A 312 -7.35 3.51 18.56
C GLY A 312 -8.85 3.25 18.71
N VAL A 313 -9.65 4.30 18.88
CA VAL A 313 -11.11 4.19 19.01
C VAL A 313 -11.87 4.67 17.79
N ARG A 314 -11.15 5.16 16.76
CA ARG A 314 -11.69 5.58 15.46
C ARG A 314 -10.62 5.40 14.39
N PHE A 315 -10.78 4.39 13.54
CA PHE A 315 -9.86 4.06 12.47
C PHE A 315 -10.06 4.94 11.22
N ILE A 316 -10.28 6.24 11.42
CA ILE A 316 -10.38 7.20 10.31
C ILE A 316 -8.97 7.39 9.74
N PRO A 317 -8.74 7.16 8.43
CA PRO A 317 -7.41 7.31 7.83
C PRO A 317 -7.02 8.79 7.78
N VAL A 318 -5.73 9.07 8.00
CA VAL A 318 -5.18 10.43 7.84
C VAL A 318 -3.95 10.45 6.94
N GLU A 319 -3.75 11.57 6.24
CA GLU A 319 -2.66 11.73 5.26
C GLU A 319 -1.57 12.71 5.70
N SER A 320 -1.78 13.43 6.80
CA SER A 320 -0.76 14.24 7.46
C SER A 320 -1.02 14.39 8.96
N ASN A 321 -0.01 14.80 9.72
CA ASN A 321 -0.20 15.13 11.14
C ASN A 321 -1.11 16.35 11.31
N PHE A 322 -1.06 17.31 10.38
CA PHE A 322 -1.91 18.48 10.43
C PHE A 322 -3.37 18.13 10.14
N GLU A 323 -3.64 17.30 9.13
CA GLU A 323 -4.97 16.76 8.86
C GLU A 323 -5.54 16.02 10.08
N ARG A 324 -4.71 15.25 10.81
CA ARG A 324 -5.12 14.63 12.08
C ARG A 324 -5.55 15.66 13.14
N ALA A 325 -4.84 16.79 13.24
CA ALA A 325 -5.18 17.87 14.17
C ALA A 325 -6.48 18.57 13.76
N VAL A 326 -6.70 18.80 12.45
CA VAL A 326 -7.98 19.33 11.92
C VAL A 326 -9.13 18.38 12.22
N LEU A 327 -8.96 17.07 11.99
CA LEU A 327 -9.96 16.06 12.36
C LEU A 327 -10.29 16.10 13.86
N GLN A 328 -9.27 16.22 14.73
CA GLN A 328 -9.48 16.38 16.17
C GLN A 328 -10.31 17.62 16.49
N ALA A 329 -10.01 18.75 15.85
CA ALA A 329 -10.74 19.99 16.04
C ALA A 329 -12.21 19.85 15.60
N ILE A 330 -12.47 19.30 14.39
CA ILE A 330 -13.83 19.05 13.90
C ILE A 330 -14.61 18.17 14.89
N LEU A 331 -14.01 17.07 15.35
CA LEU A 331 -14.67 16.16 16.30
C LEU A 331 -15.02 16.84 17.62
N ARG A 332 -14.20 17.78 18.10
CA ARG A 332 -14.50 18.61 19.28
C ARG A 332 -15.61 19.63 18.98
N SER A 333 -15.56 20.27 17.81
CA SER A 333 -16.54 21.27 17.37
C SER A 333 -17.96 20.70 17.29
N ARG A 334 -18.12 19.40 16.95
CA ARG A 334 -19.42 18.71 16.91
C ARG A 334 -20.26 18.93 18.17
N ARG A 335 -19.64 18.81 19.36
CA ARG A 335 -20.33 19.03 20.64
C ARG A 335 -20.76 20.47 20.83
N VAL A 336 -19.93 21.43 20.41
CA VAL A 336 -20.22 22.87 20.53
C VAL A 336 -21.37 23.26 19.60
N LEU A 337 -21.32 22.81 18.34
CA LEU A 337 -22.33 23.06 17.33
C LEU A 337 -23.67 22.39 17.68
N ALA A 338 -23.64 21.16 18.22
CA ALA A 338 -24.85 20.47 18.65
C ALA A 338 -25.60 21.21 19.76
N ARG A 339 -24.86 21.88 20.69
CA ARG A 339 -25.46 22.76 21.70
C ARG A 339 -26.08 24.03 21.10
N GLY A 340 -25.57 24.47 19.96
CA GLY A 340 -26.13 25.56 19.16
C GLY A 340 -27.24 25.12 18.20
N GLY A 341 -27.75 23.88 18.31
CA GLY A 341 -28.84 23.37 17.47
C GLY A 341 -28.40 22.87 16.09
N VAL A 342 -27.11 22.64 15.86
CA VAL A 342 -26.59 22.11 14.59
C VAL A 342 -25.91 20.77 14.84
N ASP A 343 -26.49 19.70 14.32
CA ASP A 343 -25.94 18.36 14.42
C ASP A 343 -25.03 18.05 13.23
N LEU A 344 -23.82 17.54 13.49
CA LEU A 344 -22.78 17.44 12.47
C LEU A 344 -22.31 16.00 12.30
N ALA A 345 -22.52 15.49 11.09
CA ALA A 345 -21.92 14.26 10.57
C ALA A 345 -20.67 14.58 9.75
N LEU A 346 -19.73 13.64 9.70
CA LEU A 346 -18.45 13.82 9.05
C LEU A 346 -18.09 12.58 8.23
N GLU A 347 -17.59 12.81 7.03
CA GLU A 347 -16.96 11.83 6.16
C GLU A 347 -15.51 12.25 5.91
N LYS A 348 -14.58 11.28 5.97
CA LYS A 348 -13.22 11.38 5.44
C LYS A 348 -13.13 10.58 4.13
N PRO A 349 -13.29 11.19 2.95
CA PRO A 349 -13.24 10.42 1.71
C PRO A 349 -11.91 9.70 1.56
N ILE A 350 -12.00 8.39 1.31
CA ILE A 350 -10.83 7.54 1.11
C ILE A 350 -10.45 7.45 -0.37
N PHE A 351 -11.47 7.45 -1.24
CA PHE A 351 -11.36 7.40 -2.69
C PHE A 351 -11.78 8.74 -3.30
N ASP A 352 -11.33 8.97 -4.53
CA ASP A 352 -11.64 10.20 -5.24
C ASP A 352 -13.09 10.20 -5.73
N ARG A 353 -13.66 11.39 -5.80
CA ARG A 353 -14.99 11.64 -6.36
C ARG A 353 -14.84 12.24 -7.74
N LEU A 354 -15.63 11.74 -8.68
CA LEU A 354 -15.69 12.31 -10.02
C LEU A 354 -16.51 13.59 -9.99
N THR A 355 -15.92 14.69 -10.48
CA THR A 355 -16.62 15.97 -10.69
C THR A 355 -16.52 16.35 -12.17
N PRO A 356 -17.34 17.30 -12.66
CA PRO A 356 -17.21 17.82 -14.02
C PRO A 356 -15.81 18.38 -14.34
N LEU A 357 -15.04 18.77 -13.32
CA LEU A 357 -13.68 19.33 -13.46
C LEU A 357 -12.58 18.28 -13.24
N GLY A 358 -12.94 17.00 -13.11
CA GLY A 358 -12.02 15.89 -12.89
C GLY A 358 -12.20 15.22 -11.53
N ALA A 359 -11.41 14.18 -11.29
CA ALA A 359 -11.38 13.47 -10.01
C ALA A 359 -10.74 14.35 -8.94
N CYS A 360 -11.39 14.48 -7.78
CA CYS A 360 -10.83 15.16 -6.63
C CYS A 360 -11.25 14.46 -5.33
N ARG A 361 -10.49 14.68 -4.27
CA ARG A 361 -10.77 14.09 -2.96
C ARG A 361 -10.65 15.17 -1.90
N PRO A 362 -11.76 15.59 -1.27
CA PRO A 362 -11.69 16.54 -0.17
C PRO A 362 -11.01 15.88 1.03
N ASP A 363 -10.37 16.68 1.88
CA ASP A 363 -9.82 16.17 3.13
C ASP A 363 -10.96 15.72 4.04
N PHE A 364 -12.02 16.53 4.16
CA PHE A 364 -13.23 16.15 4.88
C PHE A 364 -14.47 16.69 4.18
N LEU A 365 -15.57 15.94 4.29
CA LEU A 365 -16.90 16.42 3.96
C LEU A 365 -17.75 16.40 5.23
N VAL A 366 -18.37 17.53 5.51
CA VAL A 366 -19.23 17.72 6.66
C VAL A 366 -20.66 17.90 6.19
N GLU A 367 -21.58 17.19 6.85
CA GLU A 367 -23.01 17.40 6.71
C GLU A 367 -23.56 17.95 8.02
N ALA A 368 -24.17 19.12 7.95
CA ALA A 368 -24.73 19.83 9.08
C ALA A 368 -26.26 19.86 8.96
N ARG A 369 -26.94 19.34 9.99
CA ARG A 369 -28.39 19.31 10.09
C ARG A 369 -28.85 20.29 11.16
N SER A 370 -29.67 21.26 10.78
CA SER A 370 -30.38 22.12 11.73
C SER A 370 -31.38 21.29 12.52
N GLN A 371 -31.30 21.32 13.85
CA GLN A 371 -32.25 20.63 14.72
C GLN A 371 -33.60 21.34 14.77
N ALA A 372 -33.64 22.65 14.49
CA ALA A 372 -34.87 23.43 14.52
C ALA A 372 -35.69 23.27 13.23
N THR A 373 -35.02 23.23 12.08
CA THR A 373 -35.68 23.23 10.75
C THR A 373 -35.56 21.91 10.01
N GLY A 374 -34.65 21.02 10.42
CA GLY A 374 -34.31 19.79 9.69
C GLY A 374 -33.48 20.03 8.43
N GLU A 375 -33.16 21.28 8.11
CA GLU A 375 -32.39 21.64 6.92
C GLU A 375 -30.98 21.04 6.96
N ILE A 376 -30.54 20.48 5.83
CA ILE A 376 -29.24 19.86 5.67
C ILE A 376 -28.37 20.72 4.77
N ARG A 377 -27.14 20.99 5.22
CA ARG A 377 -26.12 21.72 4.48
C ARG A 377 -24.83 20.94 4.45
N GLN A 378 -24.08 21.08 3.37
CA GLN A 378 -22.79 20.40 3.19
C GLN A 378 -21.65 21.41 3.07
N LEU A 379 -20.49 21.05 3.62
CA LEU A 379 -19.25 21.82 3.54
C LEU A 379 -18.07 20.88 3.30
N VAL A 380 -17.22 21.23 2.34
CA VAL A 380 -15.88 20.64 2.24
C VAL A 380 -14.97 21.36 3.21
N ILE A 381 -14.21 20.63 4.03
CA ILE A 381 -13.14 21.20 4.86
C ILE A 381 -11.79 20.77 4.29
N GLN A 382 -10.90 21.74 4.08
CA GLN A 382 -9.55 21.50 3.55
C GLN A 382 -8.49 21.83 4.61
N ALA A 383 -7.61 20.89 4.91
CA ALA A 383 -6.48 21.09 5.79
C ALA A 383 -5.33 21.74 5.00
N MET A 384 -5.13 23.05 5.16
CA MET A 384 -4.09 23.81 4.46
C MET A 384 -2.84 24.03 5.35
N PRO A 385 -1.79 23.20 5.26
CA PRO A 385 -0.56 23.42 6.02
C PRO A 385 0.20 24.67 5.54
N ARG A 386 1.02 25.28 6.41
CA ARG A 386 1.79 26.51 6.13
C ARG A 386 2.59 26.50 4.81
N ASN A 387 3.00 25.32 4.33
CA ASN A 387 3.85 25.16 3.14
C ASN A 387 3.14 24.44 1.98
N ALA A 388 1.82 24.64 1.79
CA ALA A 388 0.99 23.93 0.79
C ALA A 388 1.27 24.27 -0.69
N GLY A 389 2.53 24.52 -1.08
CA GLY A 389 2.92 25.03 -2.40
C GLY A 389 2.73 24.07 -3.59
N ILE A 390 2.26 22.84 -3.39
CA ILE A 390 2.19 21.82 -4.49
C ILE A 390 0.80 21.15 -4.60
N GLY A 391 -0.06 21.19 -3.57
CA GLY A 391 -1.32 20.43 -3.54
C GLY A 391 -2.61 21.22 -3.82
N SER A 392 -2.63 22.52 -3.55
CA SER A 392 -3.83 23.36 -3.69
C SER A 392 -3.73 24.23 -4.92
N THR A 393 -3.80 23.62 -6.11
CA THR A 393 -3.92 24.40 -7.34
C THR A 393 -5.31 25.05 -7.40
N PRO A 394 -5.48 26.20 -8.07
CA PRO A 394 -6.80 26.78 -8.31
C PRO A 394 -7.78 25.81 -8.99
N ALA A 395 -7.26 24.88 -9.80
CA ALA A 395 -8.06 23.83 -10.43
C ALA A 395 -8.58 22.80 -9.40
N THR A 396 -7.72 22.34 -8.48
CA THR A 396 -8.11 21.45 -7.38
C THR A 396 -9.20 22.11 -6.51
N GLN A 397 -9.05 23.39 -6.21
CA GLN A 397 -10.02 24.15 -5.42
C GLN A 397 -11.39 24.18 -6.10
N ARG A 398 -11.43 24.55 -7.39
CA ARG A 398 -12.67 24.60 -8.17
C ARG A 398 -13.35 23.25 -8.27
N ALA A 399 -12.59 22.16 -8.41
CA ALA A 399 -13.13 20.81 -8.43
C ALA A 399 -13.78 20.45 -7.09
N LEU A 400 -13.19 20.83 -5.96
CA LEU A 400 -13.77 20.60 -4.63
C LEU A 400 -15.05 21.41 -4.40
N GLU A 401 -15.09 22.64 -4.90
CA GLU A 401 -16.27 23.50 -4.85
C GLU A 401 -17.45 22.98 -5.70
N GLN A 402 -17.21 22.04 -6.64
CA GLN A 402 -18.29 21.30 -7.31
C GLN A 402 -18.99 20.30 -6.38
N ILE A 403 -18.36 19.89 -5.27
CA ILE A 403 -18.94 18.97 -4.29
C ILE A 403 -19.79 19.75 -3.28
N ALA A 404 -19.16 20.71 -2.61
CA ALA A 404 -19.80 21.63 -1.67
C ALA A 404 -18.87 22.84 -1.44
N PRO A 405 -19.39 23.95 -0.90
CA PRO A 405 -18.56 25.10 -0.54
C PRO A 405 -17.38 24.69 0.34
N ALA A 406 -16.18 25.16 -0.03
CA ALA A 406 -14.94 24.75 0.60
C ALA A 406 -14.50 25.75 1.69
N LEU A 407 -14.22 25.23 2.88
CA LEU A 407 -13.70 25.95 4.03
C LEU A 407 -12.23 25.55 4.27
N PRO A 408 -11.27 26.43 3.96
CA PRO A 408 -9.88 26.18 4.30
C PRO A 408 -9.65 26.35 5.80
N ILE A 409 -8.91 25.43 6.40
CA ILE A 409 -8.47 25.46 7.80
C ILE A 409 -6.95 25.47 7.84
N THR A 410 -6.39 26.49 8.48
CA THR A 410 -4.95 26.71 8.62
C THR A 410 -4.48 26.29 10.02
N PRO A 411 -3.16 26.14 10.26
CA PRO A 411 -2.64 25.84 11.58
C PRO A 411 -3.06 26.84 12.66
N ARG A 412 -3.14 28.13 12.29
CA ARG A 412 -3.58 29.18 13.21
C ARG A 412 -5.03 28.99 13.66
N ASP A 413 -5.92 28.56 12.77
CA ASP A 413 -7.32 28.32 13.10
C ASP A 413 -7.49 27.17 14.12
N VAL A 414 -6.59 26.18 14.07
CA VAL A 414 -6.55 25.07 15.05
C VAL A 414 -5.89 25.52 16.35
N GLU A 415 -4.78 26.27 16.28
CA GLU A 415 -4.06 26.81 17.44
C GLU A 415 -4.94 27.77 18.27
N ASP A 416 -5.73 28.60 17.59
CA ASP A 416 -6.62 29.61 18.19
C ASP A 416 -8.03 29.05 18.54
N ASP A 417 -8.25 27.73 18.42
CA ASP A 417 -9.53 27.02 18.65
C ASP A 417 -10.74 27.62 17.89
N GLN A 418 -10.52 28.08 16.65
CA GLN A 418 -11.51 28.80 15.84
C GLN A 418 -12.38 27.89 14.97
N VAL A 419 -12.04 26.61 14.84
CA VAL A 419 -12.67 25.69 13.87
C VAL A 419 -14.19 25.62 14.04
N ALA A 420 -14.71 25.58 15.26
CA ALA A 420 -16.16 25.55 15.50
C ALA A 420 -16.86 26.83 15.00
N ARG A 421 -16.27 27.99 15.27
CA ARG A 421 -16.80 29.29 14.82
C ARG A 421 -16.77 29.40 13.30
N LEU A 422 -15.66 29.00 12.68
CA LEU A 422 -15.50 29.04 11.22
C LEU A 422 -16.52 28.15 10.51
N ILE A 423 -16.77 26.94 11.03
CA ILE A 423 -17.81 26.05 10.50
C ILE A 423 -19.19 26.71 10.65
N ALA A 424 -19.52 27.27 11.81
CA ALA A 424 -20.80 27.94 12.03
C ALA A 424 -21.02 29.13 11.08
N GLU A 425 -20.01 29.98 10.91
CA GLU A 425 -20.04 31.12 9.99
C GLU A 425 -20.19 30.68 8.53
N ALA A 426 -19.45 29.65 8.12
CA ALA A 426 -19.56 29.09 6.77
C ALA A 426 -20.96 28.57 6.51
N LEU A 427 -21.55 27.82 7.45
CA LEU A 427 -22.93 27.34 7.35
C LEU A 427 -23.94 28.49 7.26
N HIS A 428 -23.75 29.58 8.02
CA HIS A 428 -24.66 30.73 8.01
C HIS A 428 -24.65 31.49 6.68
N ARG A 429 -23.52 31.53 5.97
CA ARG A 429 -23.38 32.18 4.66
C ARG A 429 -24.03 31.40 3.52
N LEU A 430 -24.45 30.16 3.76
CA LEU A 430 -25.21 29.35 2.79
C LEU A 430 -26.72 29.60 2.86
N ASN A 431 -27.18 30.54 3.71
CA ASN A 431 -28.57 31.01 3.76
C ASN A 431 -28.93 31.86 2.55
#